data_AF-A0A1G1VUF1-F1
#
_entry.id   AF-A0A1G1VUF1-F1
#
_cell.length_a   1.000
_cell.length_b   1.000
_cell.length_c   1.000
_cell.angle_alpha   90.00
_cell.angle_beta   90.00
_cell.angle_gamma   90.00
#
_symmetry.space_group_name_H-M   'P 1'
#
loop_
_entity.id
_entity.type
_entity.pdbx_description
1 polymer ?
#
loop_
_entity_poly.entity_id
_entity_poly.type
_entity_poly.pdbx_seq_one_letter_code
_entity_poly.pdbx_strand_id
1 'polypeptide(L)'
;MTVEQRGYKTIGSDQVQVVLQAYNQTRSCERASMTDGVFCSSATVNRIVNAAAEEGVLNPGVKREKGRPAIERGHILDLVEAFPIASVGQIARLADVSENTVYRAKRGE
;
A
#
# COMPACT_ATOMS: atom_id res chain seq x y z
N MET A 1 -2.38 -7.63 25.42
CA MET A 1 -3.73 -7.06 25.55
C MET A 1 -4.12 -6.56 24.17
N THR A 2 -5.13 -7.15 23.55
CA THR A 2 -5.55 -6.86 22.17
C THR A 2 -6.64 -5.77 22.15
N VAL A 3 -6.71 -4.99 21.07
CA VAL A 3 -7.80 -4.05 20.72
C VAL A 3 -9.20 -4.66 20.92
N GLU A 4 -9.30 -5.99 20.83
CA GLU A 4 -10.51 -6.76 21.14
C GLU A 4 -11.10 -6.45 22.52
N GLN A 5 -10.32 -5.92 23.47
CA GLN A 5 -10.77 -5.70 24.84
C GLN A 5 -11.09 -4.25 25.21
N ARG A 6 -10.94 -3.24 24.33
CA ARG A 6 -11.11 -1.83 24.75
C ARG A 6 -12.02 -0.94 23.92
N GLY A 7 -12.52 -1.40 22.77
CA GLY A 7 -13.23 -0.48 21.87
C GLY A 7 -12.32 0.66 21.38
N TYR A 8 -12.88 1.64 20.66
CA TYR A 8 -12.14 2.79 20.15
C TYR A 8 -12.88 4.07 20.49
N LYS A 9 -12.35 4.84 21.45
CA LYS A 9 -12.99 6.05 22.00
C LYS A 9 -14.41 5.75 22.50
N THR A 10 -15.43 6.26 21.81
CA THR A 10 -16.86 6.06 22.12
C THR A 10 -17.43 4.82 21.44
N ILE A 11 -16.68 4.14 20.57
CA ILE A 11 -17.13 2.94 19.86
C ILE A 11 -16.82 1.72 20.72
N GLY A 12 -17.84 0.93 21.04
CA GLY A 12 -17.70 -0.30 21.82
C GLY A 12 -16.86 -1.37 21.13
N SER A 13 -16.33 -2.31 21.92
CA SER A 13 -15.54 -3.45 21.46
C SER A 13 -16.21 -4.23 20.33
N ASP A 14 -17.52 -4.47 20.47
CA ASP A 14 -18.29 -5.28 19.53
C ASP A 14 -18.31 -4.63 18.14
N GLN A 15 -18.54 -3.32 18.10
CA GLN A 15 -18.54 -2.57 16.85
C GLN A 15 -17.13 -2.46 16.24
N VAL A 16 -16.08 -2.37 17.06
CA VAL A 16 -14.70 -2.41 16.59
C VAL A 16 -14.36 -3.76 15.94
N GLN A 17 -14.80 -4.88 16.50
CA GLN A 17 -14.60 -6.19 15.90
C GLN A 17 -15.27 -6.33 14.54
N VAL A 18 -16.53 -5.87 14.41
CA VAL A 18 -17.25 -5.87 13.13
C VAL A 18 -16.51 -5.03 12.08
N VAL A 19 -15.99 -3.86 12.48
CA VAL A 19 -15.20 -2.99 11.59
C VAL A 19 -13.91 -3.69 11.13
N LEU A 20 -13.16 -4.30 12.04
CA LEU A 20 -11.90 -4.98 11.69
C LEU A 20 -12.16 -6.21 10.79
N GLN A 21 -13.24 -6.94 11.02
CA GLN A 21 -13.66 -8.05 10.16
C GLN A 21 -14.03 -7.56 8.76
N ALA A 22 -14.87 -6.52 8.65
CA ALA A 22 -15.24 -5.90 7.38
C ALA A 22 -14.02 -5.36 6.62
N TYR A 23 -13.06 -4.76 7.33
CA TYR A 23 -11.82 -4.30 6.73
C TYR A 23 -10.93 -5.46 6.24
N ASN A 24 -10.83 -6.56 6.99
CA ASN A 24 -10.05 -7.73 6.55
C ASN A 24 -10.62 -8.36 5.27
N GLN A 25 -11.93 -8.36 5.10
CA GLN A 25 -12.61 -8.86 3.90
C GLN A 25 -12.43 -7.93 2.69
N THR A 26 -12.59 -6.62 2.90
CA THR A 26 -12.65 -5.65 1.79
C THR A 26 -11.31 -5.00 1.47
N ARG A 27 -10.37 -5.00 2.44
CA ARG A 27 -9.10 -4.25 2.42
C ARG A 27 -9.26 -2.77 2.04
N SER A 28 -10.42 -2.17 2.31
CA SER A 28 -10.73 -0.77 2.01
C SER A 28 -11.59 -0.18 3.11
N CYS A 29 -11.16 0.94 3.71
CA CYS A 29 -11.91 1.62 4.76
C CYS A 29 -13.28 2.13 4.27
N GLU A 30 -13.37 2.52 3.00
CA GLU A 30 -14.61 2.96 2.38
C GLU A 30 -15.60 1.80 2.23
N ARG A 31 -15.16 0.69 1.62
CA ARG A 31 -16.01 -0.49 1.43
C ARG A 31 -16.38 -1.14 2.76
N ALA A 32 -15.46 -1.16 3.73
CA ALA A 32 -15.73 -1.62 5.08
C ALA A 32 -16.83 -0.77 5.76
N SER A 33 -16.84 0.55 5.58
CA SER A 33 -17.90 1.42 6.13
C SER A 33 -19.28 1.23 5.49
N MET A 34 -19.33 0.62 4.30
CA MET A 34 -20.56 0.28 3.59
C MET A 34 -21.02 -1.17 3.86
N THR A 35 -20.28 -1.93 4.67
CA THR A 35 -20.64 -3.32 5.00
C THR A 35 -21.77 -3.32 6.03
N ASP A 36 -22.77 -4.18 5.82
CA ASP A 36 -23.90 -4.32 6.76
C ASP A 36 -23.41 -4.60 8.19
N GLY A 37 -23.95 -3.86 9.15
CA GLY A 37 -23.53 -3.91 10.56
C GLY A 37 -22.38 -2.96 10.92
N VAL A 38 -21.79 -2.23 9.96
CA VAL A 38 -20.81 -1.17 10.25
C VAL A 38 -21.50 0.18 10.39
N PHE A 39 -21.69 0.64 11.63
CA PHE A 39 -22.37 1.90 11.96
C PHE A 39 -21.39 3.08 12.12
N CYS A 40 -20.36 3.16 11.29
CA CYS A 40 -19.39 4.26 11.35
C CYS A 40 -18.85 4.65 9.98
N SER A 41 -18.54 5.94 9.81
CA SER A 41 -18.00 6.47 8.56
C SER A 41 -16.63 5.89 8.20
N SER A 42 -16.29 5.96 6.91
CA SER A 42 -14.97 5.54 6.38
C SER A 42 -13.79 6.18 7.10
N ALA A 43 -13.92 7.45 7.54
CA ALA A 43 -12.91 8.14 8.33
C ALA A 43 -12.73 7.51 9.71
N THR A 44 -13.81 7.07 10.36
CA THR A 44 -13.76 6.39 11.65
C THR A 44 -13.20 4.99 11.51
N VAL A 45 -13.60 4.25 10.45
CA VAL A 45 -13.00 2.96 10.10
C VAL A 45 -11.48 3.10 9.94
N ASN A 46 -11.01 4.11 9.20
CA ASN A 46 -9.58 4.38 9.02
C ASN A 46 -8.85 4.57 10.36
N ARG A 47 -9.43 5.36 11.28
CA ARG A 47 -8.85 5.55 12.62
C ARG A 47 -8.77 4.25 13.43
N ILE A 48 -9.82 3.43 13.39
CA ILE A 48 -9.86 2.13 14.08
C ILE A 48 -8.80 1.19 13.51
N VAL A 49 -8.69 1.11 12.18
CA VAL A 49 -7.73 0.25 11.48
C VAL A 49 -6.29 0.68 11.78
N ASN A 50 -6.00 1.98 11.78
CA ASN A 50 -4.67 2.48 12.11
C ASN A 50 -4.30 2.18 13.57
N ALA A 51 -5.22 2.39 14.51
CA ALA A 51 -5.00 2.03 15.90
C ALA A 51 -4.75 0.51 16.06
N ALA A 52 -5.52 -0.33 15.37
CA ALA A 52 -5.31 -1.77 15.37
C ALA A 52 -3.98 -2.20 14.72
N ALA A 53 -3.48 -1.45 13.75
CA ALA A 53 -2.17 -1.67 13.15
C ALA A 53 -1.02 -1.25 14.08
N GLU A 54 -1.13 -0.10 14.73
CA GLU A 54 -0.16 0.38 15.72
C GLU A 54 -0.05 -0.57 16.93
N GLU A 55 -1.17 -1.16 17.36
CA GLU A 55 -1.21 -2.14 18.44
C GLU A 55 -0.82 -3.56 17.99
N GLY A 56 -0.49 -3.76 16.71
CA GLY A 56 -0.07 -5.06 16.16
C GLY A 56 -1.18 -6.11 16.06
N VAL A 57 -2.45 -5.71 16.24
CA VAL A 57 -3.63 -6.60 16.10
C VAL A 57 -3.93 -6.86 14.64
N LEU A 58 -3.74 -5.84 13.81
CA LEU A 58 -3.94 -5.95 12.38
C LEU A 58 -2.60 -5.76 11.68
N ASN A 59 -2.08 -6.76 10.99
CA ASN A 59 -0.95 -6.55 10.09
C ASN A 59 -1.46 -5.69 8.93
N PRO A 60 -1.07 -4.41 8.84
CA PRO A 60 -1.49 -3.59 7.72
C PRO A 60 -1.00 -4.30 6.46
N GLY A 61 -1.91 -4.58 5.53
CA GLY A 61 -1.52 -5.06 4.21
C GLY A 61 -0.55 -4.03 3.68
N VAL A 62 0.71 -4.43 3.47
CA VAL A 62 1.79 -3.53 3.04
C VAL A 62 1.26 -2.77 1.84
N LYS A 63 0.88 -1.50 2.06
CA LYS A 63 0.46 -0.61 0.98
C LYS A 63 1.71 -0.52 0.14
N ARG A 64 1.72 -1.22 -1.02
CA ARG A 64 2.87 -1.48 -1.90
C ARG A 64 4.06 -0.64 -1.48
N GLU A 65 5.11 -1.28 -0.97
CA GLU A 65 6.37 -0.58 -0.65
C GLU A 65 6.60 0.51 -1.69
N LYS A 66 6.73 1.74 -1.18
CA LYS A 66 6.83 2.96 -1.99
C LYS A 66 7.69 2.71 -3.22
N GLY A 67 7.07 2.81 -4.39
CA GLY A 67 7.76 2.83 -5.67
C GLY A 67 8.38 1.49 -6.04
N ARG A 68 8.55 1.28 -7.34
CA ARG A 68 9.52 0.29 -7.81
C ARG A 68 10.87 0.55 -7.11
N PRO A 69 11.65 -0.48 -6.78
CA PRO A 69 12.93 -0.33 -6.10
C PRO A 69 13.76 0.78 -6.75
N ALA A 70 14.24 1.75 -5.97
CA ALA A 70 15.16 2.79 -6.48
C ALA A 70 16.41 2.17 -7.16
N ILE A 71 16.73 0.93 -6.79
CA ILE A 71 17.73 0.06 -7.41
C ILE A 71 17.49 -0.11 -8.92
N GLU A 72 16.22 -0.25 -9.36
CA GLU A 72 15.90 -0.38 -10.79
C GLU A 72 16.26 0.88 -11.57
N ARG A 73 16.09 2.07 -10.96
CA ARG A 73 16.41 3.33 -11.63
C ARG A 73 17.91 3.55 -11.75
N GLY A 74 18.68 3.30 -10.69
CA GLY A 74 20.15 3.39 -10.73
C GLY A 74 20.72 2.49 -11.82
N HIS A 75 20.30 1.23 -11.82
CA HIS A 75 20.72 0.26 -12.83
C HIS A 75 20.40 0.68 -14.27
N ILE A 76 19.20 1.24 -14.52
CA ILE A 76 18.83 1.76 -15.85
C ILE A 76 19.72 2.95 -16.24
N LEU A 77 20.04 3.86 -15.32
CA LEU A 77 20.89 5.02 -15.60
C LEU A 77 22.33 4.59 -15.92
N ASP A 78 22.87 3.62 -15.19
CA ASP A 78 24.20 3.06 -15.44
C ASP A 78 24.27 2.44 -16.85
N LEU A 79 23.22 1.73 -17.28
CA LEU A 79 23.15 1.15 -18.63
C LEU A 79 23.02 2.23 -19.72
N VAL A 80 22.31 3.32 -19.45
CA VAL A 80 22.20 4.46 -20.39
C VAL A 80 23.54 5.17 -20.56
N GLU A 81 24.33 5.30 -19.48
CA GLU A 81 25.67 5.89 -19.52
C GLU A 81 26.67 4.96 -20.21
N ALA A 82 26.63 3.66 -19.93
CA ALA A 82 27.50 2.67 -20.55
C ALA A 82 27.23 2.47 -22.06
N PHE A 83 25.98 2.68 -22.51
CA PHE A 83 25.57 2.47 -23.90
C PHE A 83 24.78 3.67 -24.46
N PRO A 84 25.43 4.81 -24.74
CA PRO A 84 24.75 6.06 -25.12
C PRO A 84 24.01 5.99 -26.47
N ILE A 85 24.37 5.03 -27.33
CA ILE A 85 23.77 4.82 -28.66
C ILE A 85 22.64 3.77 -28.61
N ALA A 86 22.49 3.03 -27.50
CA ALA A 86 21.48 2.01 -27.38
C ALA A 86 20.07 2.62 -27.35
N SER A 87 19.14 2.00 -28.07
CA SER A 87 17.73 2.41 -28.05
C SER A 87 17.08 2.08 -26.71
N VAL A 88 15.97 2.75 -26.40
CA VAL A 88 15.22 2.49 -25.15
C VAL A 88 14.82 1.02 -25.04
N GLY A 89 14.40 0.37 -26.14
CA GLY A 89 14.08 -1.05 -26.16
C GLY A 89 15.28 -1.99 -25.97
N GLN A 90 16.51 -1.55 -26.27
CA GLN A 90 17.72 -2.30 -25.95
C GLN A 90 18.05 -2.18 -24.45
N ILE A 91 17.97 -0.96 -23.89
CA ILE A 91 18.17 -0.75 -22.45
C ILE A 91 17.13 -1.51 -21.63
N ALA A 92 15.86 -1.50 -22.06
CA ALA A 92 14.77 -2.22 -21.41
C ALA A 92 15.04 -3.73 -21.33
N ARG A 93 15.57 -4.31 -22.41
CA ARG A 93 15.96 -5.74 -22.45
C ARG A 93 17.17 -6.04 -21.55
N LEU A 94 18.14 -5.15 -21.50
CA LEU A 94 19.33 -5.32 -20.63
C LEU A 94 18.98 -5.22 -19.15
N ALA A 95 18.04 -4.34 -18.81
CA ALA A 95 17.57 -4.12 -17.44
C ALA A 95 16.42 -5.04 -17.00
N ASP A 96 15.93 -5.91 -17.89
CA ASP A 96 14.75 -6.76 -17.68
C ASP A 96 13.50 -5.99 -17.21
N VAL A 97 13.21 -4.86 -17.86
CA VAL A 97 12.07 -3.99 -17.56
C VAL A 97 11.29 -3.61 -18.82
N SER A 98 10.10 -3.03 -18.66
CA SER A 98 9.39 -2.43 -19.78
C SER A 98 10.03 -1.11 -20.22
N GLU A 99 9.90 -0.76 -21.50
CA GLU A 99 10.38 0.52 -22.05
C GLU A 99 9.83 1.73 -21.29
N ASN A 100 8.57 1.67 -20.84
CA ASN A 100 7.97 2.72 -20.03
C ASN A 100 8.74 2.96 -18.72
N THR A 101 9.29 1.91 -18.13
CA THR A 101 10.16 2.01 -16.93
C THR A 101 11.42 2.80 -17.22
N VAL A 102 12.02 2.58 -18.38
CA VAL A 102 13.22 3.30 -18.82
C VAL A 102 12.90 4.78 -19.10
N TYR A 103 11.77 5.08 -19.75
CA TYR A 103 11.33 6.46 -19.94
C TYR A 103 11.05 7.19 -18.62
N ARG A 104 10.49 6.50 -17.63
CA ARG A 104 10.26 7.04 -16.27
C ARG A 104 11.57 7.30 -15.54
N ALA A 105 12.51 6.34 -15.59
CA ALA A 105 13.84 6.49 -15.01
C ALA A 105 14.60 7.70 -15.60
N LYS A 106 14.56 7.88 -16.93
CA LYS A 106 15.16 9.05 -17.60
C LYS A 106 14.51 10.38 -17.24
N ARG A 107 13.19 10.41 -16.99
CA ARG A 107 12.43 11.61 -16.57
C ARG A 107 12.56 11.94 -15.08
N GLY A 108 13.11 11.01 -14.31
CA GLY A 108 13.34 11.19 -12.90
C GLY A 108 12.15 10.89 -11.98
N GLU A 109 11.19 10.12 -12.47
CA GLU A 109 10.07 9.56 -11.70
C GLU A 109 10.46 8.30 -10.90
#